data_AF-A0A7S3IS91-F1
#
_entry.id   AF-A0A7S3IS91-F1
#
_cell.length_a   1.000
_cell.length_b   1.000
_cell.length_c   1.000
_cell.angle_alpha   90.00
_cell.angle_beta   90.00
_cell.angle_gamma   90.00
#
_symmetry.space_group_name_H-M   'P 1'
#
loop_
_entity.id
_entity.type
_entity.pdbx_description
1 polymer ?
#
loop_
_entity_poly.entity_id
_entity_poly.type
_entity_poly.pdbx_seq_one_letter_code
_entity_poly.pdbx_strand_id
1 'polypeptide(L)'
;QDDYDWDDDYPLDDQDDQPLPPPPQGPTIIEEMLAKPVYYRESGEPVTAGQALLMGIAFVVVVHLLRLLLKLFLQYRNSKVAQEVLRLRNSRTFNFDVRNLDVDAIIKMDAAQLRQGQIDKQFTAVDLVNVFASRCLEFGRTLNLSAEENFKQAQSLARERDLELDKALAEGREVGPLHGVPISVKDFINQ
;
A
#
# COMPACT_ATOMS: atom_id res chain seq x y z
N GLN A 1 -2.86 -4.52 22.94
CA GLN A 1 -4.18 -4.92 22.44
C GLN A 1 -5.01 -3.75 22.83
N ASP A 2 -5.04 -2.78 21.91
CA ASP A 2 -5.35 -1.40 22.22
C ASP A 2 -6.73 -1.17 21.63
N ASP A 3 -7.71 -1.20 22.53
CA ASP A 3 -9.12 -0.99 22.22
C ASP A 3 -9.32 0.49 21.88
N TYR A 4 -9.48 0.78 20.60
CA TYR A 4 -9.92 2.08 20.13
C TYR A 4 -11.44 2.18 20.32
N ASP A 5 -11.81 2.83 21.42
CA ASP A 5 -13.18 3.24 21.76
C ASP A 5 -13.67 4.27 20.72
N TRP A 6 -14.74 3.93 20.00
CA TRP A 6 -15.31 4.71 18.89
C TRP A 6 -16.54 5.53 19.32
N ASP A 7 -16.56 6.00 20.56
CA ASP A 7 -17.63 6.83 21.10
C ASP A 7 -17.44 8.30 20.68
N ASP A 8 -17.63 8.57 19.39
CA ASP A 8 -17.85 9.92 18.88
C ASP A 8 -19.33 10.32 19.13
N ASP A 9 -19.56 10.95 20.27
CA ASP A 9 -20.76 11.73 20.60
C ASP A 9 -20.90 12.90 19.59
N TYR A 10 -21.58 12.66 18.48
CA TYR A 10 -22.10 13.74 17.65
C TYR A 10 -23.40 14.27 18.26
N PRO A 11 -23.48 15.55 18.65
CA PRO A 11 -24.73 16.14 19.11
C PRO A 11 -25.76 16.10 17.97
N LEU A 12 -26.86 15.39 18.20
CA LEU A 12 -28.05 15.44 17.35
C LEU A 12 -28.68 16.83 17.51
N ASP A 13 -28.49 17.68 16.50
CA ASP A 13 -29.10 19.01 16.43
C ASP A 13 -30.60 18.83 16.11
N ASP A 14 -31.45 18.86 17.15
CA ASP A 14 -32.92 18.73 17.09
C ASP A 14 -33.61 20.00 16.52
N GLN A 15 -33.14 20.55 15.40
CA GLN A 15 -33.63 21.85 14.87
C GLN A 15 -34.64 21.81 13.71
N ASP A 16 -35.24 20.67 13.37
CA ASP A 16 -36.05 20.55 12.14
C ASP A 16 -37.54 20.23 12.35
N ASP A 17 -38.23 20.98 13.22
CA ASP A 17 -39.72 20.95 13.33
C ASP A 17 -40.38 22.32 13.05
N GLN A 18 -39.85 23.07 12.08
CA GLN A 18 -40.55 24.22 11.50
C GLN A 18 -41.48 23.73 10.36
N PRO A 19 -42.80 23.97 10.41
CA PRO A 19 -43.70 23.59 9.31
C PRO A 19 -43.29 24.33 8.04
N LEU A 20 -42.95 23.57 7.00
CA LEU A 20 -42.52 24.09 5.71
C LEU A 20 -43.55 25.06 5.14
N PRO A 21 -43.13 26.20 4.56
CA PRO A 21 -44.04 27.13 3.92
C PRO A 21 -44.74 26.45 2.73
N PRO A 22 -46.00 26.82 2.43
CA PRO A 22 -46.72 26.26 1.29
C PRO A 22 -45.95 26.55 -0.01
N PRO A 23 -45.92 25.60 -0.94
CA PRO A 23 -45.17 25.75 -2.18
C PRO A 23 -45.69 26.94 -2.99
N PRO A 24 -44.79 27.73 -3.60
CA PRO A 24 -45.19 28.87 -4.41
C PRO A 24 -46.01 28.39 -5.62
N GLN A 25 -47.20 28.97 -5.80
CA GLN A 25 -48.07 28.74 -6.94
C GLN A 25 -47.56 29.54 -8.15
N GLY A 26 -46.39 29.14 -8.66
CA GLY A 26 -45.89 29.60 -9.95
C GLY A 26 -46.51 28.81 -11.11
N PRO A 27 -46.44 29.31 -12.35
CA PRO A 27 -46.83 28.54 -13.53
C PRO A 27 -46.12 27.18 -13.50
N THR A 28 -46.87 26.11 -13.77
CA THR A 28 -46.33 24.75 -13.75
C THR A 28 -45.11 24.67 -14.66
N ILE A 29 -43.96 24.25 -14.10
CA ILE A 29 -42.68 24.03 -14.79
C ILE A 29 -42.85 23.26 -16.12
N ILE A 30 -43.92 22.47 -16.25
CA ILE A 30 -44.29 21.74 -17.46
C ILE A 30 -44.54 22.65 -18.68
N GLU A 31 -45.10 23.87 -18.52
CA GLU A 31 -45.33 24.77 -19.67
C GLU A 31 -44.07 25.53 -20.10
N GLU A 32 -43.17 25.86 -19.17
CA GLU A 32 -41.90 26.51 -19.50
C GLU A 32 -40.89 25.52 -20.11
N MET A 33 -40.97 24.23 -19.75
CA MET A 33 -40.15 23.17 -20.36
C MET A 33 -40.57 22.77 -21.79
N LEU A 34 -41.77 23.17 -22.25
CA LEU A 34 -42.23 22.94 -23.64
C LEU A 34 -41.75 24.02 -24.62
N ALA A 35 -41.25 25.16 -24.12
CA ALA A 35 -40.51 26.12 -24.92
C ALA A 35 -39.12 25.53 -25.22
N LYS A 36 -39.01 24.79 -26.34
CA LYS A 36 -37.73 24.23 -26.80
C LYS A 36 -36.70 25.37 -26.86
N PRO A 37 -35.61 25.33 -26.08
CA PRO A 37 -34.55 26.32 -26.21
C PRO A 37 -34.01 26.22 -27.64
N VAL A 38 -34.28 27.24 -28.45
CA VAL A 38 -33.75 27.35 -29.81
C VAL A 38 -32.34 27.92 -29.66
N TYR A 39 -31.35 27.06 -29.84
CA TYR A 39 -29.96 27.48 -29.87
C TYR A 39 -29.68 28.15 -31.22
N TYR A 40 -29.44 29.46 -31.20
CA TYR A 40 -29.02 30.23 -32.37
C TYR A 40 -27.49 30.27 -32.43
N ARG A 41 -26.94 30.11 -33.64
CA ARG A 41 -25.51 30.37 -33.91
C ARG A 41 -25.26 31.88 -33.85
N GLU A 42 -24.02 32.31 -33.64
CA GLU A 42 -23.64 33.75 -33.73
C GLU A 42 -24.01 34.39 -35.09
N SER A 43 -24.24 33.58 -36.13
CA SER A 43 -24.73 34.00 -37.44
C SER A 43 -26.26 34.17 -37.54
N GLY A 44 -27.02 33.91 -36.47
CA GLY A 44 -28.49 33.98 -36.45
C GLY A 44 -29.22 32.78 -37.05
N GLU A 45 -28.50 31.75 -37.55
CA GLU A 45 -29.12 30.55 -38.11
C GLU A 45 -29.45 29.52 -37.00
N PRO A 46 -30.64 28.88 -37.05
CA PRO A 46 -31.03 27.87 -36.06
C PRO A 46 -30.22 26.59 -36.23
N VAL A 47 -29.69 26.07 -35.13
CA VAL A 47 -29.01 24.76 -35.12
C VAL A 47 -30.06 23.66 -35.34
N THR A 48 -29.86 22.83 -36.36
CA THR A 48 -30.76 21.70 -36.60
C THR A 48 -30.61 20.65 -35.49
N ALA A 49 -31.68 19.94 -35.13
CA ALA A 49 -31.62 18.89 -34.09
C ALA A 49 -30.54 17.82 -34.37
N GLY A 50 -30.27 17.51 -35.64
CA GLY A 50 -29.20 16.60 -36.04
C GLY A 50 -27.80 17.12 -35.70
N GLN A 51 -27.54 18.42 -35.85
CA GLN A 51 -26.26 19.03 -35.47
C GLN A 51 -26.03 19.00 -33.96
N ALA A 52 -27.08 19.25 -33.16
CA ALA A 52 -26.99 19.18 -31.70
C ALA A 52 -26.67 17.75 -31.21
N LEU A 53 -27.30 16.72 -31.79
CA LEU A 53 -27.00 15.32 -31.46
C LEU A 53 -25.56 14.93 -31.81
N LEU A 54 -25.07 15.33 -32.98
CA LEU A 54 -23.68 15.07 -33.40
C LEU A 54 -22.68 15.75 -32.47
N MET A 55 -22.93 16.99 -32.05
CA MET A 55 -22.10 17.69 -31.06
C MET A 55 -22.08 16.97 -29.70
N GLY A 56 -23.23 16.46 -29.25
CA GLY A 56 -23.32 15.68 -28.01
C GLY A 56 -22.52 14.38 -28.07
N ILE A 57 -22.64 13.62 -29.17
CA ILE A 57 -21.87 12.38 -29.38
C ILE A 57 -20.37 12.70 -29.44
N ALA A 58 -19.99 13.72 -30.21
CA ALA A 58 -18.59 14.15 -30.30
C ALA A 58 -18.02 14.54 -28.94
N PHE A 59 -18.78 15.27 -28.12
CA PHE A 59 -18.38 15.63 -26.77
C PHE A 59 -18.13 14.41 -25.88
N VAL A 60 -19.06 13.43 -25.89
CA VAL A 60 -18.90 12.18 -25.11
C VAL A 60 -17.66 11.41 -25.57
N VAL A 61 -17.43 11.31 -26.88
CA VAL A 61 -16.24 10.66 -27.45
C VAL A 61 -14.97 11.37 -26.98
N VAL A 62 -14.93 12.71 -27.05
CA VAL A 62 -13.78 13.50 -26.58
C VAL A 62 -13.51 13.28 -25.10
N VAL A 63 -14.54 13.34 -24.24
CA VAL A 63 -14.40 13.08 -22.80
C VAL A 63 -13.91 11.66 -22.53
N HIS A 64 -14.42 10.67 -23.27
CA HIS A 64 -13.98 9.28 -23.15
C HIS A 64 -12.50 9.11 -23.55
N LEU A 65 -12.08 9.71 -24.67
CA LEU A 65 -10.69 9.70 -25.12
C LEU A 65 -9.76 10.38 -24.11
N LEU A 66 -10.16 11.53 -23.54
CA LEU A 66 -9.39 12.21 -22.49
C LEU A 66 -9.21 11.34 -21.25
N ARG A 67 -10.27 10.65 -20.80
CA ARG A 67 -10.18 9.69 -19.68
C ARG A 67 -9.24 8.54 -20.00
N LEU A 68 -9.26 8.01 -21.22
CA LEU A 68 -8.36 6.95 -21.65
C LEU A 68 -6.90 7.42 -21.69
N LEU A 69 -6.64 8.60 -22.24
CA LEU A 69 -5.30 9.21 -22.25
C LEU A 69 -4.77 9.45 -20.81
N LEU A 70 -5.62 9.93 -19.90
CA LEU A 70 -5.25 10.10 -18.49
C LEU A 70 -4.88 8.77 -17.83
N LYS A 71 -5.66 7.71 -18.06
CA LYS A 71 -5.36 6.36 -17.54
C LYS A 71 -4.02 5.84 -18.06
N LEU A 72 -3.76 5.96 -19.37
CA LEU A 72 -2.49 5.56 -19.97
C LEU A 72 -1.31 6.36 -19.41
N PHE A 73 -1.49 7.67 -19.23
CA PHE A 73 -0.47 8.55 -18.66
C PHE A 73 -0.13 8.17 -17.21
N LEU A 74 -1.14 7.92 -16.37
CA LEU A 74 -0.94 7.46 -14.99
C LEU A 74 -0.25 6.10 -14.96
N GLN A 75 -0.67 5.15 -15.80
CA GLN A 75 -0.03 3.83 -15.90
C GLN A 75 1.43 3.95 -16.33
N TYR A 76 1.73 4.80 -17.30
CA TYR A 76 3.09 5.06 -17.75
C TYR A 76 3.95 5.65 -16.62
N ARG A 77 3.45 6.67 -15.91
CA ARG A 77 4.13 7.26 -14.76
C ARG A 77 4.41 6.22 -13.69
N ASN A 78 3.41 5.42 -13.31
CA ASN A 78 3.55 4.38 -12.30
C ASN A 78 4.58 3.32 -12.73
N SER A 79 4.58 2.92 -14.00
CA SER A 79 5.58 2.00 -14.55
C SER A 79 7.00 2.57 -14.46
N LYS A 80 7.19 3.87 -14.76
CA LYS A 80 8.50 4.52 -14.65
C LYS A 80 8.98 4.64 -13.20
N VAL A 81 8.09 5.00 -12.29
CA VAL A 81 8.41 5.02 -10.85
C VAL A 81 8.77 3.62 -10.37
N ALA A 82 7.99 2.59 -10.72
CA ALA A 82 8.28 1.21 -10.34
C ALA A 82 9.63 0.71 -10.91
N GLN A 83 9.94 1.03 -12.16
CA GLN A 83 11.24 0.71 -12.76
C GLN A 83 12.40 1.36 -12.00
N GLU A 84 12.25 2.63 -11.60
CA GLU A 84 13.29 3.34 -10.86
C GLU A 84 13.47 2.79 -9.45
N VAL A 85 12.37 2.47 -8.76
CA VAL A 85 12.42 1.81 -7.44
C VAL A 85 13.13 0.46 -7.54
N LEU A 86 12.80 -0.37 -8.54
CA LEU A 86 13.48 -1.65 -8.78
C LEU A 86 14.96 -1.46 -9.11
N ARG A 87 15.30 -0.45 -9.93
CA ARG A 87 16.68 -0.11 -10.29
C ARG A 87 17.49 0.27 -9.04
N LEU A 88 16.95 1.16 -8.21
CA LEU A 88 17.58 1.60 -6.97
C LEU A 88 17.74 0.44 -5.99
N ARG A 89 16.70 -0.38 -5.80
CA ARG A 89 16.78 -1.61 -4.98
C ARG A 89 17.92 -2.51 -5.48
N ASN A 90 17.92 -2.86 -6.76
CA ASN A 90 18.88 -3.79 -7.33
C ASN A 90 20.32 -3.24 -7.35
N SER A 91 20.50 -1.91 -7.39
CA SER A 91 21.83 -1.29 -7.29
C SER A 91 22.47 -1.41 -5.90
N ARG A 92 21.67 -1.68 -4.85
CA ARG A 92 22.20 -1.88 -3.50
C ARG A 92 22.85 -3.24 -3.40
N THR A 93 24.14 -3.27 -3.09
CA THR A 93 24.89 -4.50 -2.79
C THR A 93 25.03 -4.66 -1.29
N PHE A 94 24.89 -5.90 -0.81
CA PHE A 94 25.09 -6.26 0.58
C PHE A 94 26.07 -7.43 0.65
N ASN A 95 26.91 -7.44 1.69
CA ASN A 95 27.84 -8.53 1.96
C ASN A 95 27.44 -9.16 3.29
N PHE A 96 27.09 -10.44 3.26
CA PHE A 96 26.65 -11.22 4.41
C PHE A 96 27.70 -12.29 4.67
N ASP A 97 28.26 -12.34 5.88
CA ASP A 97 29.21 -13.39 6.25
C ASP A 97 28.44 -14.63 6.70
N VAL A 98 28.60 -15.71 5.93
CA VAL A 98 27.95 -17.02 6.17
C VAL A 98 28.95 -18.18 6.12
N ARG A 99 30.26 -17.90 6.10
CA ARG A 99 31.31 -18.89 5.74
C ARG A 99 31.45 -20.06 6.72
N ASN A 100 31.01 -19.89 7.96
CA ASN A 100 31.16 -20.89 9.03
C ASN A 100 29.82 -21.51 9.46
N LEU A 101 28.78 -21.40 8.64
CA LEU A 101 27.45 -21.86 8.96
C LEU A 101 27.02 -22.98 8.02
N ASP A 102 26.29 -23.97 8.56
CA ASP A 102 25.55 -24.92 7.75
C ASP A 102 24.24 -24.27 7.26
N VAL A 103 24.36 -23.52 6.17
CA VAL A 103 23.27 -22.74 5.58
C VAL A 103 22.08 -23.63 5.20
N ASP A 104 22.35 -24.82 4.66
CA ASP A 104 21.30 -25.75 4.22
C ASP A 104 20.54 -26.36 5.40
N ALA A 105 21.22 -26.61 6.52
CA ALA A 105 20.55 -27.03 7.74
C ALA A 105 19.66 -25.92 8.31
N ILE A 106 20.19 -24.69 8.44
CA ILE A 106 19.44 -23.54 8.98
C ILE A 106 18.17 -23.26 8.17
N ILE A 107 18.24 -23.30 6.84
CA ILE A 107 17.08 -23.03 5.97
C ILE A 107 15.97 -24.08 6.11
N LYS A 108 16.31 -25.31 6.51
CA LYS A 108 15.34 -26.40 6.69
C LYS A 108 14.71 -26.41 8.09
N MET A 109 15.21 -25.59 9.02
CA MET A 109 14.69 -25.50 10.37
C MET A 109 13.39 -24.68 10.42
N ASP A 110 12.45 -25.08 11.28
CA ASP A 110 11.31 -24.27 11.64
C ASP A 110 11.67 -23.20 12.70
N ALA A 111 10.74 -22.31 13.02
CA ALA A 111 10.98 -21.21 13.97
C ALA A 111 11.35 -21.71 15.39
N ALA A 112 10.80 -22.85 15.83
CA ALA A 112 11.10 -23.41 17.15
C ALA A 112 12.51 -24.00 17.17
N GLN A 113 12.92 -24.69 16.11
CA GLN A 113 14.26 -25.22 15.94
C GLN A 113 15.31 -24.10 15.83
N LEU A 114 15.02 -23.03 15.08
CA LEU A 114 15.88 -21.85 15.02
C LEU A 114 16.05 -21.21 16.40
N ARG A 115 14.94 -21.05 17.14
CA ARG A 115 14.98 -20.50 18.49
C ARG A 115 15.80 -21.37 19.43
N GLN A 116 15.62 -22.69 19.39
CA GLN A 116 16.37 -23.63 20.21
C GLN A 116 17.87 -23.59 19.86
N GLY A 117 18.23 -23.55 18.58
CA GLY A 117 19.62 -23.44 18.15
C GLY A 117 20.34 -22.17 18.65
N GLN A 118 19.61 -21.05 18.79
CA GLN A 118 20.15 -19.84 19.42
C GLN A 118 20.37 -19.98 20.92
N ILE A 119 19.45 -20.65 21.63
CA ILE A 119 19.60 -20.96 23.07
C ILE A 119 20.82 -21.86 23.27
N ASP A 120 20.97 -22.87 22.42
CA ASP A 120 22.05 -23.84 22.45
C ASP A 120 23.37 -23.29 21.88
N LYS A 121 23.40 -22.01 21.48
CA LYS A 121 24.58 -21.32 20.93
C LYS A 121 25.18 -21.99 19.69
N GLN A 122 24.35 -22.64 18.88
CA GLN A 122 24.75 -23.20 17.59
C GLN A 122 24.97 -22.10 16.54
N PHE A 123 24.22 -21.00 16.64
CA PHE A 123 24.31 -19.81 15.79
C PHE A 123 23.67 -18.61 16.51
N THR A 124 23.99 -17.41 16.04
CA THR A 124 23.47 -16.14 16.58
C THR A 124 22.28 -15.59 15.77
N ALA A 125 21.56 -14.60 16.29
CA ALA A 125 20.55 -13.86 15.53
C ALA A 125 21.18 -13.14 14.33
N VAL A 126 22.41 -12.64 14.46
CA VAL A 126 23.15 -12.05 13.33
C VAL A 126 23.40 -13.08 12.23
N ASP A 127 23.77 -14.31 12.59
CA ASP A 127 23.96 -15.40 11.64
C ASP A 127 22.66 -15.71 10.89
N LEU A 128 21.53 -15.81 11.60
CA LEU A 128 20.22 -16.01 10.99
C LEU A 128 19.88 -14.88 10.02
N VAL A 129 20.03 -13.62 10.42
CA VAL A 129 19.79 -12.48 9.53
C VAL A 129 20.68 -12.54 8.30
N ASN A 130 21.96 -12.88 8.44
CA ASN A 130 22.88 -12.99 7.31
C ASN A 130 22.47 -14.09 6.33
N VAL A 131 22.10 -15.27 6.84
CA VAL A 131 21.64 -16.41 6.02
C VAL A 131 20.38 -16.05 5.24
N PHE A 132 19.33 -15.58 5.92
CA PHE A 132 18.06 -15.28 5.27
C PHE A 132 18.13 -14.02 4.38
N ALA A 133 18.92 -13.00 4.76
CA ALA A 133 19.13 -11.82 3.93
C ALA A 133 19.94 -12.13 2.67
N SER A 134 20.97 -12.98 2.77
CA SER A 134 21.71 -13.47 1.60
C SER A 134 20.79 -14.19 0.61
N ARG A 135 19.95 -15.11 1.11
CA ARG A 135 18.96 -15.82 0.29
C ARG A 135 17.91 -14.89 -0.32
N CYS A 136 17.46 -13.89 0.44
CA CYS A 136 16.52 -12.86 -0.05
C CYS A 136 17.15 -12.03 -1.18
N LEU A 137 18.43 -11.70 -1.06
CA LEU A 137 19.18 -10.98 -2.09
C LEU A 137 19.29 -11.78 -3.39
N GLU A 138 19.61 -13.07 -3.29
CA GLU A 138 19.80 -13.98 -4.43
C GLU A 138 18.47 -14.33 -5.11
N PHE A 139 17.53 -14.88 -4.35
CA PHE A 139 16.27 -15.41 -4.91
C PHE A 139 15.13 -14.39 -4.84
N GLY A 140 15.03 -13.64 -3.75
CA GLY A 140 13.94 -12.68 -3.53
C GLY A 140 13.91 -11.57 -4.57
N ARG A 141 15.09 -11.04 -4.96
CA ARG A 141 15.18 -10.06 -6.06
C ARG A 141 14.88 -10.66 -7.43
N THR A 142 15.40 -11.85 -7.70
CA THR A 142 15.19 -12.56 -8.98
C THR A 142 13.72 -12.90 -9.20
N LEU A 143 13.02 -13.30 -8.15
CA LEU A 143 11.61 -13.70 -8.18
C LEU A 143 10.65 -12.53 -7.85
N ASN A 144 11.17 -11.32 -7.60
CA ASN A 144 10.39 -10.15 -7.17
C ASN A 144 9.49 -10.42 -5.94
N LEU A 145 10.01 -11.17 -4.95
CA LEU A 145 9.31 -11.48 -3.71
C LEU A 145 9.53 -10.42 -2.61
N SER A 146 10.53 -9.56 -2.76
CA SER A 146 10.80 -8.43 -1.84
C SER A 146 10.44 -7.09 -2.49
N ALA A 147 9.51 -6.36 -1.89
CA ALA A 147 9.23 -4.96 -2.27
C ALA A 147 10.27 -4.00 -1.67
N GLU A 148 10.50 -4.14 -0.37
CA GLU A 148 11.48 -3.37 0.40
C GLU A 148 12.45 -4.29 1.15
N GLU A 149 13.68 -3.81 1.35
CA GLU A 149 14.75 -4.55 2.01
C GLU A 149 15.40 -3.69 3.09
N ASN A 150 15.30 -4.13 4.34
CA ASN A 150 15.83 -3.41 5.50
C ASN A 150 16.95 -4.19 6.22
N PHE A 151 17.91 -4.70 5.45
CA PHE A 151 18.95 -5.59 5.98
C PHE A 151 19.87 -4.92 7.01
N LYS A 152 20.15 -3.61 6.88
CA LYS A 152 21.03 -2.89 7.81
C LYS A 152 20.41 -2.77 9.20
N GLN A 153 19.15 -2.34 9.28
CA GLN A 153 18.46 -2.25 10.56
C GLN A 153 18.25 -3.64 11.16
N ALA A 154 17.89 -4.63 10.35
CA ALA A 154 17.77 -6.02 10.80
C ALA A 154 19.06 -6.55 11.43
N GLN A 155 20.23 -6.30 10.83
CA GLN A 155 21.53 -6.67 11.42
C GLN A 155 21.83 -5.94 12.72
N SER A 156 21.51 -4.64 12.82
CA SER A 156 21.69 -3.88 14.07
C SER A 156 20.85 -4.46 15.19
N LEU A 157 19.56 -4.69 14.91
CA LEU A 157 18.62 -5.25 15.86
C LEU A 157 19.02 -6.68 16.27
N ALA A 158 19.52 -7.49 15.34
CA ALA A 158 20.00 -8.83 15.63
C ALA A 158 21.14 -8.83 16.67
N ARG A 159 22.10 -7.91 16.55
CA ARG A 159 23.17 -7.77 17.55
C ARG A 159 22.63 -7.42 18.92
N GLU A 160 21.63 -6.53 18.99
CA GLU A 160 20.97 -6.19 20.25
C GLU A 160 20.25 -7.40 20.84
N ARG A 161 19.58 -8.20 20.01
CA ARG A 161 18.90 -9.43 20.45
C ARG A 161 19.88 -10.49 20.95
N ASP A 162 21.05 -10.63 20.33
CA ASP A 162 22.10 -11.54 20.80
C ASP A 162 22.60 -11.15 22.19
N LEU A 163 22.89 -9.86 22.42
CA LEU A 163 23.29 -9.33 23.73
C LEU A 163 22.20 -9.51 24.79
N GLU A 164 20.94 -9.26 24.42
CA GLU A 164 19.79 -9.46 25.31
C GLU A 164 19.63 -10.93 25.70
N LEU A 165 19.81 -11.85 24.74
CA LEU A 165 19.74 -13.29 24.97
C LEU A 165 20.85 -13.74 25.92
N ASP A 166 22.09 -13.31 25.70
CA ASP A 166 23.23 -13.63 26.58
C ASP A 166 22.98 -13.18 28.01
N LYS A 167 22.49 -11.95 28.18
CA LYS A 167 22.13 -11.40 29.50
C LYS A 167 21.00 -12.19 30.16
N ALA A 168 19.94 -12.49 29.43
CA ALA A 168 18.81 -13.24 29.96
C ALA A 168 19.22 -14.66 30.40
N LEU A 169 20.05 -15.35 29.61
CA LEU A 169 20.58 -16.67 29.97
C LEU A 169 21.46 -16.61 31.22
N ALA A 170 22.32 -15.58 31.35
CA ALA A 170 23.15 -15.40 32.54
C ALA A 170 22.32 -15.13 33.82
N GLU A 171 21.16 -14.48 33.67
CA GLU A 171 20.23 -14.17 34.75
C GLU A 171 19.20 -15.29 35.01
N GLY A 172 19.19 -16.36 34.20
CA GLY A 172 18.17 -17.42 34.27
C GLY A 172 16.76 -16.94 33.88
N ARG A 173 16.65 -15.84 33.12
CA ARG A 173 15.38 -15.31 32.61
C ARG A 173 15.08 -15.87 31.22
N GLU A 174 13.80 -16.11 30.97
CA GLU A 174 13.29 -16.48 29.64
C GLU A 174 13.12 -15.23 28.75
N VAL A 175 13.35 -15.39 27.46
CA VAL A 175 13.02 -14.38 26.42
C VAL A 175 11.91 -14.92 25.53
N GLY A 176 11.27 -14.02 24.76
CA GLY A 176 10.11 -14.37 23.94
C GLY A 176 10.37 -15.51 22.93
N PRO A 177 9.30 -16.20 22.48
CA PRO A 177 9.42 -17.40 21.63
C PRO A 177 10.01 -17.12 20.25
N LEU A 178 9.90 -15.89 19.74
CA LEU A 178 10.47 -15.47 18.45
C LEU A 178 11.68 -14.53 18.62
N HIS A 179 12.28 -14.49 19.81
CA HIS A 179 13.41 -13.61 20.10
C HIS A 179 14.59 -13.88 19.17
N GLY A 180 14.96 -12.89 18.35
CA GLY A 180 16.08 -12.99 17.42
C GLY A 180 15.80 -13.81 16.15
N VAL A 181 14.55 -14.22 15.89
CA VAL A 181 14.17 -14.94 14.66
C VAL A 181 13.79 -13.93 13.56
N PRO A 182 14.41 -13.97 12.37
CA PRO A 182 14.08 -13.04 11.29
C PRO A 182 12.68 -13.31 10.72
N ILE A 183 11.95 -12.23 10.40
CA ILE A 183 10.60 -12.29 9.81
C ILE A 183 10.52 -11.45 8.54
N SER A 184 9.61 -11.84 7.64
CA SER A 184 9.20 -11.02 6.49
C SER A 184 7.76 -10.57 6.71
N VAL A 185 7.50 -9.28 6.50
CA VAL A 185 6.19 -8.67 6.70
C VAL A 185 5.60 -8.32 5.33
N LYS A 186 4.32 -8.62 5.16
CA LYS A 186 3.59 -8.28 3.94
C LYS A 186 3.23 -6.79 3.95
N ASP A 187 3.47 -6.11 2.83
CA ASP A 187 3.27 -4.66 2.61
C ASP A 187 1.81 -4.16 2.73
N PHE A 188 0.87 -5.00 3.18
CA PHE A 188 -0.53 -4.63 3.39
C PHE A 188 -0.85 -4.29 4.85
N ILE A 189 0.11 -4.47 5.75
CA ILE A 189 -0.05 -4.10 7.16
C ILE A 189 0.44 -2.66 7.25
N ASN A 190 -0.50 -1.70 7.21
CA ASN A 190 -0.20 -0.30 7.46
C ASN A 190 0.50 -0.18 8.83
N GLN A 191 1.71 0.38 8.82
CA GLN A 191 2.34 0.98 9.99
C GLN A 191 1.83 2.41 10.16
#